data_AF-A0A3D1UFP3-F1
#
_entry.id   AF-A0A3D1UFP3-F1
#
_cell.length_a   1.000
_cell.length_b   1.000
_cell.length_c   1.000
_cell.angle_alpha   90.00
_cell.angle_beta   90.00
_cell.angle_gamma   90.00
#
_symmetry.space_group_name_H-M   'P 1'
#
loop_
_entity.id
_entity.type
_entity.pdbx_description
1 polymer ?
#
loop_
_entity_poly.entity_id
_entity_poly.type
_entity_poly.pdbx_seq_one_letter_code
_entity_poly.pdbx_strand_id
1 'polypeptide(L)'
;MSGCTCSAEELAREARALGIADATDISRYGSGHINATYKVETAHGARYILQRVNTAIFDPVKLKRTILRVTEFLKSKGVPSLEV
;
A
#
# COMPACT_ATOMS: atom_id res chain seq x y z
N MET A 1 -14.99 5.55 16.15
CA MET A 1 -14.09 5.70 15.00
C MET A 1 -14.28 4.48 14.11
N SER A 2 -15.26 4.56 13.21
CA SER A 2 -15.74 3.42 12.43
C SER A 2 -14.61 2.82 11.61
N GLY A 3 -14.25 1.58 11.91
CA GLY A 3 -13.32 0.80 11.10
C GLY A 3 -13.92 0.67 9.71
N CYS A 4 -13.35 1.40 8.74
CA CYS A 4 -13.77 1.30 7.36
C CYS A 4 -13.31 -0.06 6.84
N THR A 5 -14.18 -1.06 6.96
CA THR A 5 -13.99 -2.38 6.36
C THR A 5 -14.23 -2.23 4.87
N CYS A 6 -13.16 -2.03 4.09
CA CYS A 6 -13.24 -2.24 2.65
C CYS A 6 -13.66 -3.69 2.39
N SER A 7 -14.62 -3.91 1.50
CA SER A 7 -14.95 -5.29 1.10
C SER A 7 -13.77 -5.90 0.34
N ALA A 8 -13.70 -7.23 0.30
CA ALA A 8 -12.69 -7.93 -0.48
C ALA A 8 -12.75 -7.54 -1.98
N GLU A 9 -13.95 -7.30 -2.50
CA GLU A 9 -14.16 -6.88 -3.89
C GLU A 9 -13.61 -5.48 -4.17
N GLU A 10 -13.79 -4.54 -3.23
CA GLU A 10 -13.22 -3.20 -3.35
C GLU A 10 -11.70 -3.26 -3.35
N LEU A 11 -11.09 -4.02 -2.43
CA LEU A 11 -9.65 -4.18 -2.37
C LEU A 11 -9.09 -4.81 -3.65
N ALA A 12 -9.75 -5.83 -4.19
CA ALA A 12 -9.37 -6.44 -5.46
C ALA A 12 -9.49 -5.47 -6.64
N ARG A 13 -10.51 -4.60 -6.65
CA ARG A 13 -10.66 -3.55 -7.67
C ARG A 13 -9.53 -2.52 -7.58
N GLU A 14 -9.20 -2.05 -6.38
CA GLU A 14 -8.11 -1.07 -6.21
C GLU A 14 -6.74 -1.69 -6.54
N ALA A 15 -6.49 -2.94 -6.16
CA ALA A 15 -5.27 -3.66 -6.52
C ALA A 15 -5.12 -3.75 -8.05
N ARG A 16 -6.20 -4.10 -8.77
CA ARG A 16 -6.23 -4.10 -10.24
C ARG A 16 -5.96 -2.72 -10.83
N ALA A 17 -6.54 -1.67 -10.28
CA ALA A 17 -6.30 -0.29 -10.73
C ALA A 17 -4.84 0.16 -10.55
N LEU A 18 -4.12 -0.45 -9.60
CA LEU A 18 -2.69 -0.25 -9.36
C LEU A 18 -1.78 -1.18 -10.19
N GLY A 19 -2.35 -2.00 -11.07
CA GLY A 19 -1.61 -2.92 -11.94
C GLY A 19 -1.35 -4.31 -11.36
N ILE A 20 -1.95 -4.66 -10.22
CA ILE A 20 -1.85 -5.97 -9.60
C ILE A 20 -3.08 -6.80 -10.00
N ALA A 21 -3.01 -7.47 -11.15
CA ALA A 21 -4.15 -8.17 -11.75
C ALA A 21 -4.35 -9.61 -11.24
N ASP A 22 -3.28 -10.23 -10.75
CA ASP A 22 -3.17 -11.64 -10.38
C ASP A 22 -3.13 -11.85 -8.85
N ALA A 23 -3.74 -10.93 -8.09
CA ALA A 23 -3.85 -11.05 -6.64
C ALA A 23 -4.65 -12.31 -6.24
N THR A 24 -4.05 -13.15 -5.40
CA THR A 24 -4.63 -14.40 -4.89
C THR A 24 -5.13 -14.29 -3.45
N ASP A 25 -4.49 -13.47 -2.62
CA ASP A 25 -4.95 -13.13 -1.27
C ASP A 25 -4.79 -11.63 -1.02
N ILE A 26 -5.82 -11.02 -0.42
CA ILE A 26 -5.73 -9.66 0.11
C ILE A 26 -6.33 -9.66 1.52
N SER A 27 -5.48 -9.43 2.52
CA SER A 27 -5.87 -9.51 3.91
C SER A 27 -5.22 -8.41 4.75
N ARG A 28 -5.83 -8.09 5.89
CA ARG A 28 -5.32 -7.02 6.77
C ARG A 28 -3.93 -7.39 7.28
N TYR A 29 -3.03 -6.42 7.29
CA TYR A 29 -1.62 -6.65 7.63
C TYR A 29 -1.13 -5.67 8.71
N GLY A 30 -0.55 -6.24 9.76
CA GLY A 30 -0.03 -5.50 10.91
C GLY A 30 -1.08 -4.91 11.85
N SER A 31 -0.61 -4.16 12.86
CA SER A 31 -1.41 -3.52 13.91
C SER A 31 -1.43 -1.99 13.81
N GLY A 32 -1.15 -1.44 12.64
CA GLY A 32 -1.07 0.01 12.43
C GLY A 32 -2.39 0.73 12.74
N HIS A 33 -2.31 1.86 13.45
CA HIS A 33 -3.47 2.66 13.86
C HIS A 33 -3.79 3.84 12.93
N ILE A 34 -2.87 4.19 12.03
CA ILE A 34 -2.98 5.42 11.21
C ILE A 34 -3.59 5.10 9.85
N ASN A 35 -2.89 4.34 9.00
CA ASN A 35 -3.38 3.88 7.70
C ASN A 35 -4.00 2.49 7.82
N ALA A 36 -5.02 2.20 7.00
CA ALA A 36 -5.49 0.82 6.85
C ALA A 36 -4.54 0.09 5.90
N THR A 37 -3.88 -0.95 6.42
CA THR A 37 -2.80 -1.67 5.73
C THR A 37 -3.24 -3.09 5.43
N TYR A 38 -2.96 -3.53 4.20
CA TYR A 38 -3.29 -4.85 3.68
C TYR A 38 -2.04 -5.44 3.02
N LYS A 39 -1.87 -6.75 3.16
CA LYS A 39 -0.92 -7.50 2.34
C LYS A 39 -1.65 -7.99 1.09
N VAL A 40 -0.93 -8.04 -0.03
CA VAL A 40 -1.39 -8.62 -1.28
C VAL A 40 -0.39 -9.69 -1.70
N GLU A 41 -0.87 -10.90 -1.87
CA GLU A 41 -0.11 -12.02 -2.45
C GLU A 41 -0.58 -12.23 -3.88
N THR A 42 0.35 -12.54 -4.79
CA THR A 42 0.06 -12.78 -6.22
C THR A 42 0.37 -14.21 -6.62
N ALA A 43 -0.23 -14.65 -7.74
CA ALA A 43 -0.04 -16.00 -8.26
C ALA A 43 1.43 -16.33 -8.58
N HIS A 44 2.22 -15.33 -8.96
CA HIS A 44 3.64 -15.48 -9.27
C HIS A 44 4.58 -15.26 -8.07
N GLY A 45 4.03 -15.18 -6.85
CA GLY A 45 4.81 -15.10 -5.61
C GLY A 45 5.28 -13.69 -5.22
N ALA A 46 4.98 -12.66 -6.03
CA ALA A 46 5.22 -11.28 -5.65
C ALA A 46 4.29 -10.85 -4.50
N ARG A 47 4.80 -10.00 -3.60
CA ARG A 47 4.09 -9.52 -2.42
C ARG A 47 4.08 -7.99 -2.41
N TYR A 48 2.93 -7.41 -2.11
CA TYR A 48 2.76 -5.96 -2.02
C TYR A 48 2.12 -5.55 -0.71
N ILE A 49 2.42 -4.32 -0.28
CA ILE A 49 1.71 -3.64 0.79
C ILE A 49 0.76 -2.61 0.17
N LEU A 50 -0.55 -2.83 0.35
CA LEU A 50 -1.60 -1.91 -0.05
C LEU A 50 -2.04 -1.09 1.16
N GLN A 51 -2.01 0.23 1.04
CA GLN A 51 -2.43 1.13 2.12
C GLN A 51 -3.51 2.09 1.65
N ARG A 52 -4.63 2.13 2.38
CA ARG A 52 -5.56 3.26 2.32
C ARG A 52 -5.05 4.34 3.26
N VAL A 53 -4.63 5.46 2.68
CA VAL A 53 -4.14 6.64 3.42
C VAL A 53 -5.29 7.26 4.20
N ASN A 54 -5.05 7.57 5.47
CA ASN A 54 -6.00 8.32 6.28
C ASN A 54 -5.92 9.81 5.92
N THR A 55 -6.87 10.27 5.11
CA THR A 55 -6.93 11.66 4.63
C THR A 55 -7.43 12.67 5.66
N ALA A 56 -7.92 12.22 6.81
CA ALA A 56 -8.23 13.11 7.93
C ALA A 56 -6.95 13.53 8.69
N ILE A 57 -5.89 12.71 8.62
CA ILE A 57 -4.60 12.98 9.25
C ILE A 57 -3.60 13.56 8.25
N PHE A 58 -3.59 13.05 7.01
CA PHE A 58 -2.61 13.44 6.00
C PHE A 58 -3.25 14.09 4.77
N ASP A 59 -2.59 15.14 4.26
CA ASP A 59 -2.82 15.65 2.90
C ASP A 59 -2.21 14.64 1.89
N PRO A 60 -3.02 13.99 1.04
CA PRO A 60 -2.53 12.94 0.16
C PRO A 60 -1.52 13.43 -0.89
N VAL A 61 -1.64 14.67 -1.36
CA VAL A 61 -0.75 15.24 -2.37
C VAL A 61 0.62 15.52 -1.76
N LYS A 62 0.65 16.17 -0.58
CA LYS A 62 1.90 16.44 0.14
C LYS A 62 2.58 15.16 0.58
N LEU A 63 1.82 14.19 1.12
CA LEU A 63 2.35 12.91 1.55
C LEU A 63 3.02 12.16 0.40
N LYS A 64 2.31 11.97 -0.72
CA LYS A 64 2.86 11.26 -1.90
C LYS A 64 4.12 11.93 -2.43
N ARG A 65 4.14 13.26 -2.52
CA ARG A 65 5.32 14.02 -2.97
C ARG A 65 6.52 13.80 -2.06
N THR A 66 6.33 13.80 -0.75
CA THR A 66 7.41 13.56 0.21
C THR A 66 7.94 12.13 0.10
N ILE A 67 7.05 11.13 0.02
CA ILE A 67 7.44 9.73 -0.15
C ILE A 67 8.29 9.56 -1.42
N LEU A 68 7.83 10.07 -2.56
CA LEU A 68 8.56 9.99 -3.83
C LEU A 68 9.96 10.60 -3.73
N ARG A 69 10.08 11.81 -3.16
CA ARG A 69 11.39 12.48 -3.03
C ARG A 69 12.38 11.68 -2.19
N VAL A 70 11.92 11.11 -1.08
CA VAL A 70 12.78 10.32 -0.18
C VAL A 70 13.20 9.01 -0.86
N THR A 71 12.27 8.29 -1.48
CA THR A 71 12.58 7.01 -2.14
C THR A 71 13.48 7.20 -3.36
N GLU A 72 13.26 8.25 -4.17
CA GLU A 72 14.14 8.61 -5.30
C GLU A 72 15.54 8.97 -4.82
N PHE A 73 15.66 9.76 -3.75
CA PHE A 73 16.95 10.10 -3.16
C PHE A 73 17.70 8.85 -2.70
N LEU A 74 17.05 7.97 -1.93
CA LEU A 74 17.67 6.73 -1.45
C LEU A 74 18.08 5.82 -2.62
N LYS A 75 17.23 5.68 -3.65
CA LYS A 75 17.54 4.94 -4.86
C LYS A 75 18.77 5.50 -5.58
N SER A 76 18.90 6.83 -5.69
CA SER A 76 20.08 7.48 -6.29
C SER A 76 21.38 7.23 -5.52
N LYS A 77 21.27 6.82 -4.25
CA LYS A 77 22.40 6.43 -3.38
C LYS A 77 22.66 4.92 -3.35
N GLY A 78 21.89 4.13 -4.11
CA GLY A 78 21.99 2.68 -4.08
C GLY A 78 21.52 2.04 -2.77
N VAL A 79 20.75 2.78 -1.96
CA VAL A 79 20.20 2.25 -0.71
C VAL A 79 18.93 1.44 -1.03
N PRO A 80 18.88 0.14 -0.68
CA PRO A 80 17.68 -0.65 -0.89
C PRO A 80 16.53 -0.14 -0.01
N SER A 81 15.32 -0.05 -0.57
CA SER A 81 14.15 0.47 0.14
C SER A 81 13.31 -0.62 0.81
N LEU A 82 13.26 -1.83 0.22
CA LEU A 82 12.56 -3.00 0.74
C LEU A 82 13.26 -4.26 0.21
N GLU A 83 13.65 -5.18 1.10
CA GLU A 83 13.89 -6.58 0.77
C GLU A 83 12.61 -7.33 1.12
N VAL A 84 11.90 -7.86 0.11
CA VAL A 84 10.65 -8.63 0.29
C VAL A 84 10.80 -10.01 -0.30
#